data_AF-A0A956ESJ8-F1
#
_entry.id   AF-A0A956ESJ8-F1
#
_cell.length_a   1.000
_cell.length_b   1.000
_cell.length_c   1.000
_cell.angle_alpha   90.00
_cell.angle_beta   90.00
_cell.angle_gamma   90.00
#
_symmetry.space_group_name_H-M   'P 1'
#
loop_
_entity.id
_entity.type
_entity.pdbx_description
1 polymer ?
#
loop_
_entity_poly.entity_id
_entity_poly.type
_entity_poly.pdbx_seq_one_letter_code
_entity_poly.pdbx_strand_id
1 'polypeptide(L)'
;MSKAVLTFALYKGDELLRRETVTQDIVKVGKDPKSHLQVDDELASRMHAVIEVGGPDDITLIDLGNDPGTQVNGARVNKCKI
;
A
#
# COMPACT_ATOMS: atom_id res chain seq x y z
N MET A 1 4.62 -22.98 -2.03
CA MET A 1 5.05 -21.58 -1.89
C MET A 1 4.57 -21.09 -0.54
N SER A 2 5.45 -20.63 0.34
CA SER A 2 5.03 -20.01 1.60
C SER A 2 4.37 -18.68 1.30
N LYS A 3 3.19 -18.44 1.87
CA LYS A 3 2.50 -17.16 1.73
C LYS A 3 3.28 -16.12 2.52
N ALA A 4 3.61 -14.99 1.90
CA ALA A 4 4.26 -13.90 2.62
C ALA A 4 3.26 -13.29 3.63
N VAL A 5 3.79 -12.91 4.79
CA VAL A 5 3.06 -12.20 5.83
C VAL A 5 3.66 -10.82 5.91
N LEU A 6 2.86 -9.79 5.61
CA LEU A 6 3.32 -8.41 5.63
C LEU A 6 2.70 -7.69 6.81
N THR A 7 3.52 -7.02 7.60
CA THR A 7 3.07 -6.13 8.67
C THR A 7 3.38 -4.70 8.27
N PHE A 8 2.33 -3.90 8.14
CA PHE A 8 2.41 -2.48 7.84
C PHE A 8 2.30 -1.68 9.13
N ALA A 9 3.08 -0.60 9.24
CA ALA A 9 2.87 0.45 10.22
C ALA A 9 2.38 1.69 9.46
N LEU A 10 1.18 2.16 9.79
CA LEU A 10 0.52 3.25 9.09
C LEU A 10 0.69 4.53 9.89
N TYR A 11 1.18 5.57 9.21
CA TYR A 11 1.47 6.86 9.81
C TYR A 11 0.66 7.98 9.15
N LYS A 12 0.40 9.04 9.91
CA LYS A 12 -0.05 10.34 9.40
C LYS A 12 0.97 11.40 9.84
N GLY A 13 1.78 11.87 8.90
CA GLY A 13 3.03 12.54 9.26
C GLY A 13 3.92 11.60 10.08
N ASP A 14 4.34 12.02 11.27
CA ASP A 14 5.17 11.21 12.17
C ASP A 14 4.35 10.40 13.20
N GLU A 15 3.02 10.58 13.24
CA GLU A 15 2.15 9.89 14.18
C GLU A 15 1.83 8.47 13.70
N LEU A 16 2.24 7.46 14.47
CA LEU A 16 1.83 6.06 14.23
C LEU A 16 0.36 5.89 14.59
N LEU A 17 -0.48 5.62 13.59
CA LEU A 17 -1.90 5.38 13.80
C LEU A 17 -2.19 3.94 14.21
N ARG A 18 -1.67 2.97 13.44
CA ARG A 18 -1.90 1.53 13.69
C ARG A 18 -0.87 0.64 13.00
N ARG A 19 -0.86 -0.62 13.40
CA ARG A 19 -0.23 -1.71 12.65
C ARG A 19 -1.29 -2.63 12.06
N GLU A 20 -1.02 -3.16 10.88
CA GLU A 20 -1.93 -4.02 10.16
C GLU A 20 -1.16 -5.16 9.50
N THR A 21 -1.58 -6.40 9.76
CA THR A 21 -0.95 -7.59 9.19
C THR A 21 -1.86 -8.20 8.14
N VAL A 22 -1.30 -8.44 6.96
CA VAL A 22 -2.02 -8.93 5.79
C VAL A 22 -1.27 -10.14 5.20
N THR A 23 -2.04 -11.08 4.67
CA THR A 23 -1.57 -12.34 4.07
C THR A 23 -2.27 -12.57 2.74
N GLN A 24 -2.25 -11.57 1.87
CA GLN A 24 -2.92 -11.56 0.56
C GLN A 24 -1.88 -11.40 -0.54
N ASP A 25 -2.13 -12.05 -1.67
CA ASP A 25 -1.26 -11.94 -2.85
C ASP A 25 -1.42 -10.57 -3.53
N ILE A 26 -2.54 -9.89 -3.26
CA ILE A 26 -2.81 -8.51 -3.66
C ILE A 26 -3.35 -7.74 -2.47
N VAL A 27 -2.60 -6.74 -2.01
CA VAL A 27 -3.01 -5.79 -0.96
C VAL A 27 -3.50 -4.51 -1.63
N LYS A 28 -4.67 -4.02 -1.24
CA LYS A 28 -5.32 -2.87 -1.85
C LYS A 28 -5.15 -1.67 -0.93
N VAL A 29 -4.72 -0.54 -1.47
CA VAL A 29 -4.46 0.69 -0.72
C VAL A 29 -5.32 1.81 -1.26
N GLY A 30 -6.02 2.52 -0.37
CA GLY A 30 -6.86 3.66 -0.75
C GLY A 30 -7.85 4.04 0.34
N LYS A 31 -8.68 5.06 0.08
CA LYS A 31 -9.65 5.55 1.06
C LYS A 31 -10.92 4.74 1.16
N ASP A 32 -11.18 3.83 0.23
CA ASP A 32 -12.33 2.94 0.31
C ASP A 32 -12.22 2.08 1.59
N PRO A 33 -13.26 2.04 2.46
CA PRO A 33 -13.27 1.19 3.66
C PRO A 33 -13.10 -0.30 3.38
N LYS A 34 -13.26 -0.75 2.13
CA LYS A 34 -13.01 -2.13 1.69
C LYS A 34 -11.56 -2.38 1.27
N SER A 35 -10.69 -1.37 1.31
CA SER A 35 -9.26 -1.54 1.06
C SER A 35 -8.62 -2.35 2.17
N HIS A 36 -7.68 -3.22 1.81
CA HIS A 36 -6.90 -3.97 2.80
C HIS A 36 -6.07 -3.04 3.69
N LEU A 37 -5.56 -1.95 3.12
CA LEU A 37 -4.94 -0.85 3.86
C LEU A 37 -5.74 0.41 3.58
N GLN A 38 -6.72 0.69 4.46
CA GLN A 38 -7.49 1.91 4.37
C GLN A 38 -6.65 3.10 4.81
N VAL A 39 -6.57 4.12 3.95
CA VAL A 39 -5.94 5.41 4.23
C VAL A 39 -7.04 6.47 4.39
N ASP A 40 -7.10 7.11 5.55
CA ASP A 40 -8.03 8.21 5.82
C ASP A 40 -7.42 9.55 5.38
N ASP A 41 -7.42 9.76 4.07
CA ASP A 41 -6.93 10.98 3.41
C ASP A 41 -7.86 11.33 2.24
N GLU A 42 -8.30 12.58 2.18
CA GLU A 42 -9.19 13.05 1.13
C GLU A 42 -8.52 13.07 -0.25
N LEU A 43 -7.21 13.29 -0.29
CA LEU A 43 -6.40 13.25 -1.51
C LEU A 43 -6.19 11.83 -2.00
N ALA A 44 -6.29 10.83 -1.13
CA ALA A 44 -6.22 9.43 -1.56
C ALA A 44 -7.46 9.06 -2.38
N SER A 45 -7.23 8.30 -3.44
CA SER A 45 -8.31 7.75 -4.26
C SER A 45 -8.95 6.55 -3.56
N ARG A 46 -10.18 6.22 -3.93
CA ARG A 46 -10.87 5.03 -3.36
C ARG A 46 -10.04 3.77 -3.53
N MET A 47 -9.54 3.55 -4.74
CA MET A 47 -8.45 2.63 -5.02
C MET A 47 -7.28 3.40 -5.60
N HIS A 48 -6.23 3.56 -4.80
CA HIS A 48 -5.10 4.43 -5.13
C HIS A 48 -3.91 3.64 -5.64
N ALA A 49 -3.57 2.55 -4.94
CA ALA A 49 -2.46 1.68 -5.29
C ALA A 49 -2.77 0.22 -4.92
N VAL A 50 -1.98 -0.69 -5.47
CA VAL A 50 -1.97 -2.09 -5.08
C VAL A 50 -0.55 -2.55 -4.79
N ILE A 51 -0.41 -3.50 -3.87
CA ILE A 51 0.84 -4.21 -3.61
C ILE A 51 0.63 -5.65 -4.06
N GLU A 52 1.37 -6.06 -5.09
CA GLU A 52 1.44 -7.46 -5.52
C GLU A 52 2.52 -8.18 -4.71
N VAL A 53 2.17 -9.36 -4.20
CA VAL A 53 2.99 -10.15 -3.28
C VAL A 53 3.20 -11.54 -3.90
N GLY A 54 4.29 -11.68 -4.66
CA GLY A 54 4.73 -12.95 -5.25
C GLY A 54 5.46 -13.86 -4.28
N GLY A 55 5.97 -13.31 -3.18
CA GLY A 55 6.67 -14.02 -2.10
C GLY A 55 7.36 -13.05 -1.14
N PRO A 56 8.09 -13.56 -0.12
CA PRO A 56 8.80 -12.71 0.85
C PRO A 56 9.79 -11.73 0.22
N ASP A 57 10.40 -12.11 -0.90
CA ASP A 57 11.41 -11.31 -1.62
C ASP A 57 10.89 -10.74 -2.96
N ASP A 58 9.58 -10.86 -3.23
CA ASP A 58 8.97 -10.38 -4.46
C ASP A 58 7.69 -9.60 -4.15
N ILE A 59 7.90 -8.34 -3.76
CA ILE A 59 6.84 -7.41 -3.41
C ILE A 59 6.94 -6.21 -4.33
N THR A 60 5.83 -5.85 -4.97
CA THR A 60 5.79 -4.74 -5.92
C THR A 60 4.63 -3.81 -5.62
N LEU A 61 4.92 -2.53 -5.41
CA LEU A 61 3.93 -1.47 -5.31
C LEU A 61 3.61 -0.93 -6.71
N ILE A 62 2.33 -0.76 -7.00
CA ILE A 62 1.80 -0.26 -8.28
C ILE A 62 0.80 0.86 -7.99
N ASP A 63 1.09 2.05 -8.50
CA ASP A 63 0.16 3.17 -8.52
C ASP A 63 -0.90 2.95 -9.61
N LEU A 64 -2.15 3.33 -9.34
CA LEU A 64 -3.26 3.16 -10.29
C LEU A 64 -3.52 4.40 -11.17
N GLY A 65 -2.61 5.37 -11.18
CA GLY A 65 -2.64 6.53 -12.07
C GLY A 65 -3.54 7.67 -11.58
N ASN A 66 -3.89 7.70 -10.30
CA ASN A 66 -4.70 8.78 -9.73
C ASN A 66 -3.81 9.84 -9.08
N ASP A 67 -4.17 11.12 -9.18
CA ASP A 67 -3.47 12.18 -8.46
C ASP A 67 -3.82 12.17 -6.95
N PRO A 68 -2.88 12.54 -6.06
CA PRO A 68 -1.54 13.08 -6.33
C PRO A 68 -0.46 12.05 -6.73
N GLY A 69 -0.83 10.77 -6.85
CA GLY A 69 0.05 9.65 -7.16
C GLY A 69 0.81 9.12 -5.95
N THR A 70 1.42 7.95 -6.12
CA THR A 70 2.15 7.24 -5.08
C THR A 70 3.63 7.63 -5.05
N GLN A 71 4.20 7.73 -3.85
CA GLN A 71 5.62 7.99 -3.63
C GLN A 71 6.26 6.92 -2.75
N VAL A 72 7.53 6.60 -3.03
CA VAL A 72 8.37 5.75 -2.18
C VAL A 72 9.66 6.50 -1.90
N ASN A 73 9.99 6.67 -0.60
CA ASN A 73 11.15 7.43 -0.14
C ASN A 73 11.26 8.84 -0.78
N GLY A 74 10.11 9.51 -0.94
CA GLY A 74 10.02 10.86 -1.50
C GLY A 74 10.07 10.95 -3.04
N ALA A 75 10.20 9.82 -3.75
CA ALA A 75 10.17 9.79 -5.21
C ALA A 75 8.82 9.27 -5.73
N ARG A 76 8.23 9.96 -6.73
CA ARG A 76 7.01 9.49 -7.40
C ARG A 76 7.30 8.21 -8.17
N VAL A 77 6.43 7.21 -8.03
CA VAL A 77 6.56 5.92 -8.69
C VAL A 77 5.26 5.52 -9.36
N ASN A 78 5.36 4.85 -10.51
CA ASN A 78 4.22 4.14 -11.10
C ASN A 78 4.24 2.66 -10.72
N LYS A 79 5.45 2.07 -10.66
CA LYS A 79 5.69 0.68 -10.26
C LYS A 79 7.10 0.56 -9.67
N CYS A 80 7.24 -0.04 -8.50
CA CYS A 80 8.55 -0.30 -7.89
C CYS A 80 8.55 -1.55 -7.01
N LYS A 81 9.69 -2.25 -6.97
CA LYS A 81 9.93 -3.30 -5.97
C LYS A 81 10.26 -2.65 -4.63
N ILE A 82 9.78 -3.27 -3.54
CA ILE A 82 9.92 -2.80 -2.15
C ILE A 82 10.41 -3.93 -1.24
#